data_AF-A0A1E5UU19-F1
#
_entry.id   AF-A0A1E5UU19-F1
#
_cell.length_a   1.000
_cell.length_b   1.000
_cell.length_c   1.000
_cell.angle_alpha   90.00
_cell.angle_beta   90.00
_cell.angle_gamma   90.00
#
_symmetry.space_group_name_H-M   'P 1'
#
loop_
_entity.id
_entity.type
_entity.pdbx_description
1 polymer ?
#
loop_
_entity_poly.entity_id
_entity_poly.type
_entity_poly.pdbx_seq_one_letter_code
_entity_poly.pdbx_strand_id
1 'polypeptide(L)' 'LMMVDWHLWKERNARLFQNVIHSAHKLQGTILQEAVLWVPAGAHHLGRIIINE' A
#
# COMPACT_ATOMS: atom_id res chain seq x y z
N LEU A 1 -9.49 -3.45 3.43
CA LEU A 1 -8.10 -3.77 3.83
C LEU A 1 -7.31 -4.43 2.70
N MET A 2 -7.96 -5.12 1.76
CA MET A 2 -7.35 -5.79 0.59
C MET A 2 -6.12 -5.08 -0.02
N MET A 3 -6.16 -3.77 -0.31
CA MET A 3 -5.01 -3.05 -0.86
C MET A 3 -3.79 -3.06 0.08
N VAL A 4 -4.01 -2.76 1.36
CA VAL A 4 -2.94 -2.78 2.39
C VAL A 4 -2.40 -4.20 2.53
N ASP A 5 -3.29 -5.19 2.65
CA ASP A 5 -2.93 -6.60 2.77
C ASP A 5 -2.14 -7.08 1.54
N TRP A 6 -2.53 -6.63 0.35
CA TRP A 6 -1.86 -6.92 -0.91
C TRP A 6 -0.42 -6.38 -0.95
N HIS A 7 -0.22 -5.12 -0.54
CA HIS A 7 1.12 -4.53 -0.49
C HIS A 7 2.00 -5.17 0.57
N LEU A 8 1.45 -5.52 1.74
CA LEU A 8 2.17 -6.26 2.78
C LEU A 8 2.58 -7.65 2.30
N TRP A 9 1.68 -8.35 1.61
CA TRP A 9 1.97 -9.66 1.04
C TRP A 9 3.08 -9.59 -0.02
N LYS A 10 3.02 -8.61 -0.94
CA LYS A 10 4.08 -8.38 -1.94
C LYS A 10 5.41 -8.08 -1.28
N GLU A 11 5.44 -7.19 -0.28
CA GLU A 11 6.67 -6.85 0.45
C GLU A 11 7.26 -8.10 1.12
N ARG A 12 6.45 -8.91 1.80
CA ARG A 12 6.91 -10.16 2.41
C ARG A 12 7.54 -11.10 1.38
N ASN A 13 6.92 -11.25 0.22
CA ASN A 13 7.46 -12.10 -0.84
C ASN A 13 8.76 -11.53 -1.44
N ALA A 14 8.85 -10.22 -1.63
CA ALA A 14 10.08 -9.59 -2.10
C ALA A 14 11.24 -9.83 -1.12
N ARG A 15 10.98 -9.73 0.19
CA ARG A 15 11.98 -10.04 1.23
C ARG A 15 12.43 -11.49 1.18
N LEU A 16 11.48 -12.43 1.09
CA LEU A 16 11.78 -13.86 1.15
C LEU A 16 12.41 -14.40 -0.13
N PHE A 17 11.89 -14.02 -1.29
CA PHE A 17 12.25 -14.65 -2.57
C PHE A 17 13.21 -13.81 -3.41
N GLN A 18 13.31 -12.51 -3.17
CA GLN A 18 14.14 -11.60 -3.96
C GLN A 18 15.23 -10.93 -3.12
N ASN A 19 15.25 -11.15 -1.80
CA ASN A 19 16.15 -10.50 -0.84
C ASN A 19 16.10 -8.96 -0.92
N VAL A 20 14.94 -8.42 -1.28
CA VAL A 20 14.69 -6.97 -1.36
C VAL A 20 13.90 -6.53 -0.13
N ILE A 21 14.38 -5.49 0.55
CA ILE A 21 13.74 -4.92 1.74
C ILE A 21 13.48 -3.43 1.51
N HIS A 22 12.22 -3.01 1.67
CA HIS A 22 11.86 -1.60 1.71
C HIS A 22 11.69 -1.10 3.15
N SER A 23 11.87 0.19 3.37
CA SER A 23 11.49 0.81 4.64
C SER A 23 9.97 0.84 4.78
N ALA A 24 9.48 0.83 6.02
CA ALA A 24 8.05 0.96 6.29
C ALA A 24 7.46 2.24 5.66
N HIS A 25 8.21 3.36 5.71
CA HIS A 25 7.82 4.62 5.08
C HIS A 25 7.69 4.50 3.56
N LYS A 26 8.58 3.77 2.88
CA LYS A 26 8.47 3.56 1.42
C LYS A 26 7.26 2.70 1.09
N LEU A 27 6.98 1.66 1.88
CA LEU A 27 5.81 0.81 1.70
C LEU A 27 4.51 1.59 1.93
N GLN A 28 4.45 2.38 3.00
CA GLN A 28 3.33 3.27 3.31
C GLN A 28 3.07 4.27 2.19
N GLY A 29 4.11 4.96 1.71
CA GLY A 29 3.98 5.89 0.59
C GLY A 29 3.46 5.20 -0.68
N THR A 30 3.89 3.96 -0.95
CA THR A 30 3.40 3.19 -2.11
C THR A 30 1.91 2.86 -1.97
N ILE A 31 1.47 2.43 -0.77
CA ILE A 31 0.06 2.14 -0.48
C ILE A 31 -0.80 3.39 -0.69
N LEU A 32 -0.34 4.54 -0.22
CA LEU A 32 -1.10 5.79 -0.28
C LEU A 32 -1.17 6.38 -1.67
N GLN A 33 -0.06 6.34 -2.43
CA GLN A 33 -0.05 6.71 -3.84
C GLN A 33 -1.07 5.88 -4.62
N GLU A 34 -1.14 4.57 -4.37
CA GLU A 34 -2.15 3.74 -5.02
C GLU A 34 -3.56 4.10 -4.55
N ALA A 35 -3.78 4.30 -3.24
CA ALA A 35 -5.07 4.71 -2.70
C ALA A 35 -5.59 6.00 -3.35
N VAL A 36 -4.73 7.01 -3.54
CA VAL A 36 -5.07 8.27 -4.21
C VAL A 36 -5.60 8.05 -5.63
N LEU A 37 -5.06 7.07 -6.36
CA LEU A 37 -5.50 6.74 -7.72
C LEU A 37 -6.85 6.01 -7.74
N TRP A 38 -7.12 5.18 -6.73
CA TRP A 38 -8.34 4.37 -6.68
C TRP A 38 -9.55 5.10 -6.09
N VAL A 39 -9.35 6.11 -5.23
CA VAL A 39 -10.44 6.94 -4.71
C VAL A 39 -11.30 7.58 -5.82
N PRO A 40 -10.74 8.27 -6.83
CA PRO A 40 -11.53 8.82 -7.93
C PRO A 40 -12.11 7.73 -8.86
N ALA A 41 -11.54 6.53 -8.85
CA ALA A 41 -12.08 5.36 -9.58
C ALA A 41 -13.26 4.67 -8.86
N GLY A 42 -13.76 5.23 -7.75
CA GLY A 42 -14.94 4.73 -7.03
C GLY A 42 -14.62 4.00 -5.72
N ALA A 43 -13.34 3.78 -5.38
CA ALA A 43 -12.95 3.15 -4.11
C ALA A 43 -12.92 4.15 -2.94
N HIS A 44 -14.00 4.89 -2.73
CA HIS A 44 -14.07 6.05 -1.81
C HIS A 44 -13.65 5.72 -0.36
N HIS A 45 -13.87 4.49 0.11
CA HIS A 45 -13.46 4.07 1.45
C HIS A 45 -11.94 4.12 1.69
N LEU A 46 -11.12 4.06 0.64
CA LEU A 46 -9.67 4.22 0.74
C LEU A 46 -9.27 5.63 1.15
N GLY A 47 -10.14 6.63 0.93
CA GLY A 47 -9.90 8.01 1.38
C GLY A 47 -9.66 8.12 2.89
N ARG A 48 -10.25 7.22 3.69
CA ARG A 48 -10.03 7.18 5.15
C ARG A 48 -8.58 6.81 5.52
N ILE A 49 -7.85 6.13 4.66
CA ILE A 49 -6.45 5.75 4.91
C ILE A 49 -5.54 6.94 4.56
N ILE A 50 -5.94 7.75 3.57
CA ILE A 50 -5.20 8.96 3.14
C ILE A 50 -5.32 10.08 4.18
N ILE A 51 -6.50 10.28 4.77
CA ILE A 51 -6.78 11.37 5.72
C ILE A 51 -6.10 11.16 7.09
N ASN A 52 -5.64 9.95 7.39
CA ASN A 52 -5.03 9.60 8.69
C ASN A 52 -3.49 9.67 8.69
N GLU A 53 -2.87 10.30 7.69
CA GLU A 53 -1.47 10.77 7.75
C GLU A 53 -1.39 12.23 8.20
#